data_AF-A0A2A8HAK1-F1
#
_entry.id   AF-A0A2A8HAK1-F1
#
_cell.length_a   1.000
_cell.length_b   1.000
_cell.length_c   1.000
_cell.angle_alpha   90.00
_cell.angle_beta   90.00
_cell.angle_gamma   90.00
#
_symmetry.space_group_name_H-M   'P 1'
#
loop_
_entity.id
_entity.type
_entity.pdbx_description
1 polymer ?
#
loop_
_entity_poly.entity_id
_entity_poly.type
_entity_poly.pdbx_seq_one_letter_code
_entity_poly.pdbx_strand_id
1 'polypeptide(L)' 'MIQQFVEENIERDIKSFETKETLYARYLRFCEFHNVQPLTKIKFGKKLDGLNVGVKHTQMKNYMYENGRWGVKLLPCKY' A
#
# COMPACT_ATOMS: atom_id res chain seq x y z
N MET A 1 6.32 -9.56 -8.58
CA MET A 1 5.33 -9.60 -7.48
C MET A 1 5.01 -8.23 -6.90
N ILE A 2 5.88 -7.55 -6.12
CA ILE A 2 5.51 -6.22 -5.57
C ILE A 2 5.28 -5.18 -6.67
N GLN A 3 6.12 -5.18 -7.72
CA GLN A 3 5.96 -4.27 -8.84
C GLN A 3 4.62 -4.46 -9.55
N GLN A 4 4.25 -5.71 -9.88
CA GLN A 4 2.93 -6.06 -10.41
C GLN A 4 1.79 -5.62 -9.47
N PHE A 5 1.93 -5.84 -8.16
CA PHE A 5 0.95 -5.34 -7.20
C PHE A 5 0.76 -3.82 -7.32
N VAL A 6 1.86 -3.05 -7.40
CA VAL A 6 1.81 -1.60 -7.55
C VAL A 6 1.13 -1.22 -8.87
N GLU A 7 1.52 -1.83 -9.98
CA GLU A 7 0.96 -1.57 -11.32
C GLU A 7 -0.54 -1.89 -11.39
N GLU A 8 -1.00 -2.95 -10.73
CA GLU A 8 -2.37 -3.43 -10.83
C GLU A 8 -3.34 -2.83 -9.80
N ASN A 9 -2.83 -2.37 -8.65
CA ASN A 9 -3.63 -1.97 -7.48
C ASN A 9 -3.38 -0.54 -7.01
N ILE A 10 -2.33 0.15 -7.48
CA ILE A 10 -1.98 1.48 -6.99
C ILE A 10 -2.00 2.51 -8.12
N GLU A 11 -2.72 3.59 -7.86
CA GLU A 11 -2.68 4.81 -8.66
C GLU A 11 -1.96 5.92 -7.88
N ARG A 12 -1.24 6.80 -8.60
CA ARG A 12 -0.68 8.02 -8.01
C ARG A 12 -1.75 9.10 -7.96
N ASP A 13 -2.09 9.54 -6.75
CA ASP A 13 -3.05 10.62 -6.53
C ASP A 13 -2.61 11.48 -5.35
N ILE A 14 -2.20 12.72 -5.64
CA ILE A 14 -1.66 13.68 -4.67
C ILE A 14 -2.67 14.08 -3.58
N LYS A 15 -3.97 13.84 -3.77
CA LYS A 15 -5.00 14.15 -2.76
C LYS A 15 -5.33 12.96 -1.87
N SER A 16 -4.80 11.79 -2.20
CA SER A 16 -5.12 10.54 -1.52
C SER A 16 -4.05 10.16 -0.50
N PHE A 17 -4.52 9.54 0.58
CA PHE A 17 -3.70 8.95 1.62
C PHE A 17 -4.21 7.55 1.93
N GLU A 18 -3.31 6.57 1.83
CA GLU A 18 -3.61 5.17 2.13
C GLU A 18 -2.82 4.73 3.35
N THR A 19 -3.51 4.17 4.33
CA THR A 19 -2.86 3.69 5.56
C THR A 19 -1.96 2.49 5.27
N LYS A 20 -0.94 2.30 6.10
CA LYS A 20 -0.05 1.14 6.01
C LYS A 20 -0.82 -0.17 6.17
N GLU A 21 -1.89 -0.15 6.97
CA GLU A 21 -2.79 -1.25 7.24
C GLU A 21 -3.58 -1.63 5.98
N THR A 22 -4.23 -0.65 5.33
CA THR A 22 -5.03 -0.87 4.12
C THR A 22 -4.17 -1.33 2.95
N LEU A 23 -3.01 -0.69 2.73
CA LEU A 23 -2.06 -1.10 1.68
C LEU A 23 -1.60 -2.55 1.87
N TYR A 24 -1.25 -2.93 3.10
CA TYR A 24 -0.78 -4.28 3.38
C TYR A 24 -1.91 -5.30 3.28
N ALA A 25 -3.12 -4.98 3.74
CA ALA A 25 -4.28 -5.84 3.60
C ALA A 25 -4.62 -6.12 2.12
N ARG A 26 -4.56 -5.09 1.25
CA ARG A 26 -4.72 -5.29 -0.20
C ARG A 26 -3.61 -6.17 -0.77
N TYR A 27 -2.36 -5.95 -0.35
CA TYR A 27 -1.24 -6.79 -0.77
C TYR A 27 -1.40 -8.26 -0.39
N LEU A 28 -1.93 -8.56 0.81
CA LEU A 28 -2.21 -9.93 1.22
C LEU A 28 -3.23 -10.62 0.30
N ARG A 29 -4.32 -9.92 -0.07
CA ARG A 29 -5.32 -10.46 -1.02
C ARG A 29 -4.73 -10.69 -2.41
N PHE A 30 -3.90 -9.76 -2.89
CA PHE A 30 -3.15 -9.97 -4.13
C PHE A 30 -2.27 -11.22 -4.05
N CYS A 31 -1.56 -11.40 -2.94
CA CYS A 31 -0.72 -12.58 -2.74
C CYS A 31 -1.52 -13.88 -2.72
N GLU A 32 -2.67 -13.88 -2.05
CA GLU A 32 -3.59 -15.02 -2.01
C GLU A 32 -4.11 -15.37 -3.42
N PHE A 33 -4.61 -14.38 -4.17
CA PHE A 33 -5.11 -14.58 -5.53
C PHE A 33 -4.05 -15.14 -6.48
N HIS A 34 -2.81 -14.66 -6.37
CA HIS A 34 -1.69 -15.13 -7.19
C HIS A 34 -0.96 -16.35 -6.61
N ASN A 35 -1.44 -16.94 -5.51
CA ASN A 35 -0.82 -18.07 -4.81
C ASN A 35 0.67 -17.86 -4.50
N VAL A 36 1.05 -16.65 -4.08
CA VAL A 36 2.42 -16.31 -3.71
C VAL A 36 2.56 -16.03 -2.21
N GLN A 37 3.71 -16.42 -1.65
CA GLN A 37 4.00 -16.14 -0.25
C GLN A 37 4.14 -14.63 -0.01
N PRO A 38 3.37 -14.04 0.92
CA PRO A 38 3.45 -12.62 1.19
C PRO A 38 4.74 -12.25 1.93
N LEU A 39 5.29 -11.09 1.59
CA LEU A 39 6.34 -10.46 2.39
C LEU A 39 5.78 -9.99 3.74
N THR A 40 6.64 -9.93 4.76
CA THR A 40 6.27 -9.27 6.02
C THR A 40 5.97 -7.79 5.79
N LYS A 41 5.10 -7.21 6.63
CA LYS A 41 4.71 -5.79 6.58
C LYS A 41 5.90 -4.83 6.51
N ILE A 42 7.01 -5.15 7.19
CA ILE A 42 8.25 -4.36 7.16
C ILE A 42 8.94 -4.46 5.80
N LYS A 43 9.11 -5.68 5.26
CA LYS A 43 9.73 -5.89 3.95
C LYS A 43 8.90 -5.28 2.83
N PHE A 44 7.57 -5.41 2.90
CA PHE A 44 6.63 -4.74 2.00
C PHE A 44 6.84 -3.22 2.01
N GLY A 45 6.85 -2.60 3.20
CA GLY A 45 7.08 -1.16 3.33
C GLY A 45 8.41 -0.70 2.71
N LYS A 46 9.50 -1.44 2.94
CA LYS A 46 10.82 -1.16 2.33
C LYS A 46 10.80 -1.31 0.81
N LYS A 47 10.04 -2.26 0.26
CA LYS A 47 9.89 -2.41 -1.19
C LYS A 47 9.11 -1.25 -1.81
N LEU A 48 8.07 -0.74 -1.13
CA LEU A 48 7.37 0.48 -1.57
C LEU A 48 8.30 1.70 -1.57
N ASP A 49 9.22 1.81 -0.60
CA ASP A 49 10.25 2.86 -0.60
C ASP A 49 11.14 2.78 -1.83
N GLY A 50 11.67 1.59 -2.12
CA GLY A 50 12.55 1.38 -3.28
C GLY A 50 11.88 1.62 -4.64
N LEU A 51 10.54 1.54 -4.70
CA LEU A 51 9.75 1.80 -5.90
C LEU A 51 9.20 3.23 -5.97
N ASN A 52 9.55 4.11 -5.02
CA ASN A 52 9.03 5.48 -4.94
C ASN A 52 7.49 5.54 -4.95
N VAL A 53 6.83 4.61 -4.24
CA VAL A 53 5.36 4.53 -4.16
C VAL A 53 4.86 5.40 -3.02
N GLY A 54 4.52 6.64 -3.36
CA GLY A 54 4.04 7.65 -2.42
C GLY A 54 5.08 8.06 -1.39
N VAL A 55 4.76 9.12 -0.66
CA VAL A 55 5.61 9.65 0.41
C VAL A 55 5.11 9.09 1.74
N LYS A 56 6.03 8.62 2.60
CA LYS A 56 5.67 8.25 3.96
C LYS A 56 5.11 9.47 4.68
N HIS A 57 3.94 9.32 5.26
CA HIS A 57 3.28 10.41 5.98
C HIS A 57 2.54 9.87 7.20
N THR A 58 2.42 10.73 8.20
CA THR A 58 1.67 10.47 9.43
C THR A 58 0.63 11.57 9.56
N GLN A 59 -0.64 11.20 9.62
CA GLN A 59 -1.74 12.14 9.82
C GLN A 59 -2.46 11.85 11.14
N MET A 60 -3.08 12.86 11.73
CA MET A 60 -3.91 12.69 12.92
C MET A 60 -5.38 12.67 12.50
N LYS A 61 -6.10 11.61 12.83
CA LYS A 61 -7.53 11.45 12.56
C LYS A 61 -8.21 10.92 13.81
N ASN A 62 -9.29 11.57 14.25
CA ASN A 62 -10.03 11.21 15.47
C ASN A 62 -9.12 11.03 16.70
N TYR A 63 -8.17 11.94 16.91
CA TYR A 63 -7.17 11.88 17.99
C TYR A 63 -6.22 10.66 17.95
N MET A 64 -6.16 9.94 16.83
CA MET A 64 -5.23 8.82 16.61
C MET A 64 -4.28 9.14 15.46
N TYR A 65 -3.01 8.72 15.61
CA TYR A 65 -2.03 8.83 14.55
C TYR A 65 -2.15 7.68 13.56
N GLU A 66 -2.40 8.00 12.30
CA GLU A 66 -2.41 7.05 11.19
C GLU A 66 -1.12 7.19 10.38
N ASN A 67 -0.45 6.07 10.15
CA ASN A 67 0.77 6.02 9.35
C ASN A 67 0.46 5.42 7.98
N GLY A 68 0.94 6.04 6.91
CA GLY A 68 0.58 5.62 5.56
C GLY A 68 1.46 6.19 4.46
N ARG A 69 0.92 6.16 3.25
CA ARG A 69 1.50 6.76 2.06
C ARG A 69 0.58 7.85 1.55
N TRP A 70 1.11 9.07 1.49
CA TRP A 70 0.50 10.18 0.77
C TRP A 70 0.82 10.07 -0.72
N GLY A 71 -0.10 10.48 -1.58
CA GLY A 71 0.13 10.51 -3.03
C GLY A 71 -0.22 9.19 -3.71
N VAL A 72 -0.93 8.32 -3.00
CA VAL A 72 -1.25 6.95 -3.40
C VAL A 72 -2.73 6.74 -3.15
N LYS A 73 -3.38 6.09 -4.10
CA LYS A 73 -4.77 5.64 -4.01
C LYS A 73 -4.86 4.18 -4.39
N LEU A 74 -5.57 3.40 -3.59
CA LEU A 74 -5.89 2.02 -3.95
C LEU A 74 -6.96 2.00 -5.03
N LEU A 75 -6.67 1.29 -6.12
CA LEU A 75 -7.68 0.98 -7.12
C LEU A 75 -8.77 0.04 -6.54
N PRO A 76 -9.96 0.00 -7.15
CA PRO A 76 -11.01 -0.94 -6.78
C PRO A 76 -10.47 -2.37 -6.66
N CYS A 77 -10.91 -3.10 -5.65
CA CYS A 77 -10.45 -4.47 -5.41
C CYS A 77 -10.86 -5.36 -6.59
N LYS A 78 -9.90 -6.04 -7.20
CA LYS A 78 -10.14 -6.99 -8.30
C LYS A 78 -10.30 -8.44 -7.81
N TYR A 79 -10.12 -8.69 -6.51
CA TYR A 79 -9.99 -10.02 -5.90
C TYR A 79 -10.76 -10.13 -4.58
#